data_AF-A0A956AM68-F1
#
_entry.id   AF-A0A956AM68-F1
#
_cell.length_a   1.000
_cell.length_b   1.000
_cell.length_c   1.000
_cell.angle_alpha   90.00
_cell.angle_beta   90.00
_cell.angle_gamma   90.00
#
_symmetry.space_group_name_H-M   'P 1'
#
loop_
_entity.id
_entity.type
_entity.pdbx_description
1 polymer ?
#
loop_
_entity_poly.entity_id
_entity_poly.type
_entity_poly.pdbx_seq_one_letter_code
_entity_poly.pdbx_strand_id
1 'polypeptide(L)'
;MNSRRKVNDLRWLLVAACLALLALGCGTSAEAPGAPDDDEAAPLGASGEAAELPFALDEAGENLLLTYADAEGAHTVHSVSEVPAEAREWVRVDSLTLAPEQRPADGRVYVADLRGNGPPAVRLVPRAAFDAHVERASGAGAAAVATGGTGGTGDIVLYGASWCGACRQARQFFEREGIAFVDRDIERDPGARDEMNAKARAAGVATTGIPVIDVRGTILTGFDEGRIRRLLAASPAAAAQGPAPQPI
;
A
#
# COMPACT_ATOMS: atom_id res chain seq x y z
N MET A 1 51.54 -18.48 -40.71
CA MET A 1 51.78 -19.92 -40.53
C MET A 1 53.00 -20.09 -39.63
N ASN A 2 52.89 -20.94 -38.61
CA ASN A 2 53.97 -21.40 -37.71
C ASN A 2 54.61 -20.35 -36.77
N SER A 3 54.98 -20.68 -35.54
CA SER A 3 54.64 -21.78 -34.65
C SER A 3 55.41 -21.47 -33.37
N ARG A 4 54.69 -21.43 -32.26
CA ARG A 4 54.94 -22.27 -31.09
C ARG A 4 56.34 -22.33 -30.46
N ARG A 5 56.24 -22.38 -29.13
CA ARG A 5 57.09 -23.06 -28.13
C ARG A 5 58.15 -22.17 -27.50
N LYS A 6 57.97 -21.81 -26.24
CA LYS A 6 57.94 -22.65 -25.02
C LYS A 6 59.36 -22.79 -24.48
N VAL A 7 59.49 -22.18 -23.29
CA VAL A 7 60.07 -22.72 -22.07
C VAL A 7 61.59 -22.86 -22.06
N ASN A 8 62.08 -22.79 -20.82
CA ASN A 8 63.41 -23.07 -20.32
C ASN A 8 64.32 -21.85 -20.42
N ASP A 9 64.95 -21.40 -19.35
CA ASP A 9 65.08 -21.96 -18.01
C ASP A 9 65.85 -20.95 -17.15
N LEU A 10 66.11 -21.36 -15.92
CA LEU A 10 67.27 -20.90 -15.14
C LEU A 10 67.03 -19.72 -14.19
N ARG A 11 66.28 -20.06 -13.14
CA ARG A 11 66.80 -20.12 -11.76
C ARG A 11 67.97 -19.18 -11.48
N TRP A 12 67.75 -18.18 -10.64
CA TRP A 12 68.68 -17.64 -9.64
C TRP A 12 67.84 -16.73 -8.73
N LEU A 13 67.32 -17.25 -7.61
CA LEU A 13 67.87 -17.09 -6.26
C LEU A 13 67.97 -15.62 -5.79
N LEU A 14 67.38 -15.35 -4.62
CA LEU A 14 67.64 -14.23 -3.69
C LEU A 14 66.97 -12.91 -4.13
N VAL A 15 66.37 -12.05 -3.30
CA VAL A 15 66.39 -11.88 -1.85
C VAL A 15 65.29 -10.87 -1.48
N ALA A 16 64.66 -11.14 -0.33
CA ALA A 16 64.13 -10.22 0.67
C ALA A 16 63.34 -8.93 0.33
N ALA A 17 62.30 -8.79 1.15
CA ALA A 17 61.91 -7.59 1.87
C ALA A 17 61.02 -6.57 1.15
N CYS A 18 59.74 -6.66 1.51
CA CYS A 18 58.80 -5.54 1.57
C CYS A 18 59.45 -4.30 2.18
N LEU A 19 59.39 -3.19 1.46
CA LEU A 19 59.36 -1.86 2.06
C LEU A 19 58.51 -0.95 1.18
N ALA A 20 57.38 -0.55 1.74
CA ALA A 20 56.47 0.46 1.22
C ALA A 20 57.17 1.83 1.19
N LEU A 21 56.81 2.69 0.21
CA LEU A 21 56.53 4.12 0.41
C LEU A 21 56.16 4.84 -0.90
N LEU A 22 54.95 5.41 -0.87
CA LEU A 22 54.45 6.67 -1.47
C LEU A 22 54.89 7.12 -2.88
N ALA A 23 53.90 7.39 -3.74
CA ALA A 23 53.88 8.59 -4.58
C ALA A 23 52.46 9.01 -5.01
N LEU A 24 52.29 10.33 -5.03
CA LEU A 24 51.14 11.17 -5.34
C LEU A 24 50.51 10.96 -6.74
N GLY A 25 49.23 11.31 -6.88
CA GLY A 25 48.64 11.65 -8.17
C GLY A 25 47.17 12.06 -8.12
N CYS A 26 46.87 13.29 -8.52
CA CYS A 26 45.58 13.99 -8.54
C CYS A 26 44.39 13.26 -9.19
N GLY A 27 43.17 13.63 -8.79
CA GLY A 27 41.98 13.46 -9.65
C GLY A 27 40.66 13.80 -8.97
N THR A 28 40.11 14.97 -9.31
CA THR A 28 38.78 15.46 -8.91
C THR A 28 37.67 14.66 -9.60
N SER A 29 36.54 14.37 -8.93
CA SER A 29 35.18 14.46 -9.51
C SER A 29 34.08 14.01 -8.52
N ALA A 30 33.13 14.93 -8.30
CA ALA A 30 31.69 14.72 -8.10
C ALA A 30 31.22 13.52 -7.25
N GLU A 31 30.93 13.77 -5.98
CA GLU A 31 30.08 12.91 -5.16
C GLU A 31 28.62 13.37 -5.34
N ALA A 32 27.82 12.55 -6.04
CA ALA A 32 26.37 12.68 -6.04
C ALA A 32 25.84 12.11 -4.71
N PRO A 33 24.82 12.73 -4.08
CA PRO A 33 24.22 12.16 -2.89
C PRO A 33 23.51 10.85 -3.26
N GLY A 34 24.00 9.76 -2.67
CA GLY A 34 23.39 8.45 -2.75
C GLY A 34 21.97 8.47 -2.21
N ALA A 35 21.08 7.81 -2.93
CA ALA A 35 19.84 7.30 -2.38
C ALA A 35 20.19 6.32 -1.24
N PRO A 36 19.52 6.39 -0.08
CA PRO A 36 19.49 5.27 0.84
C PRO A 36 18.43 4.28 0.35
N ASP A 37 18.85 3.32 -0.45
CA ASP A 37 18.26 1.99 -0.44
C ASP A 37 18.80 1.28 0.81
N ASP A 38 17.96 1.07 1.82
CA ASP A 38 18.13 -0.01 2.79
C ASP A 38 16.76 -0.38 3.36
N ASP A 39 16.12 -1.30 2.63
CA ASP A 39 15.11 -2.24 3.11
C ASP A 39 15.74 -3.09 4.23
N GLU A 40 15.78 -2.54 5.45
CA GLU A 40 15.90 -3.36 6.66
C GLU A 40 14.59 -3.23 7.44
N ALA A 41 13.71 -4.22 7.25
CA ALA A 41 12.52 -4.40 8.04
C ALA A 41 12.91 -4.67 9.50
N ALA A 42 13.07 -3.59 10.26
CA ALA A 42 13.24 -3.64 11.70
C ALA A 42 12.09 -4.44 12.34
N PRO A 43 12.36 -5.27 13.36
CA PRO A 43 11.32 -6.04 14.03
C PRO A 43 10.22 -5.11 14.56
N LEU A 44 8.99 -5.37 14.10
CA LEU A 44 7.79 -4.53 14.25
C LEU A 44 7.28 -4.36 15.70
N GLY A 45 8.04 -4.79 16.71
CA GLY A 45 7.78 -4.45 18.11
C GLY A 45 8.25 -3.03 18.50
N ALA A 46 8.99 -2.35 17.63
CA ALA A 46 9.65 -1.07 17.95
C ALA A 46 9.46 0.06 16.91
N SER A 47 8.64 -0.14 15.88
CA SER A 47 8.45 0.87 14.83
C SER A 47 7.42 1.91 15.27
N GLY A 48 7.85 2.98 15.92
CA GLY A 48 6.98 4.08 16.33
C GLY A 48 7.48 4.86 17.53
N GLU A 49 7.19 6.14 17.55
CA GLU A 49 7.51 7.02 18.69
C GLU A 49 6.49 6.78 19.81
N ALA A 50 6.98 6.66 21.05
CA ALA A 50 6.08 6.56 22.20
C ALA A 50 5.22 7.82 22.29
N ALA A 51 3.90 7.65 22.43
CA ALA A 51 2.95 8.74 22.43
C ALA A 51 1.89 8.55 23.51
N GLU A 52 1.34 9.65 24.01
CA GLU A 52 0.18 9.64 24.90
C GLU A 52 -1.10 9.85 24.08
N LEU A 53 -2.17 9.15 24.44
CA LEU A 53 -3.45 9.34 23.77
C LEU A 53 -4.11 10.64 24.23
N PRO A 54 -4.60 11.47 23.31
CA PRO A 54 -5.36 12.67 23.66
C PRO A 54 -6.79 12.37 24.14
N PHE A 55 -7.16 11.10 24.29
CA PHE A 55 -8.47 10.62 24.73
C PHE A 55 -8.33 9.36 25.58
N ALA A 56 -9.34 9.09 26.41
CA ALA A 56 -9.39 7.88 27.21
C ALA A 56 -9.85 6.68 26.36
N LEU A 57 -9.26 5.51 26.63
CA LEU A 57 -9.78 4.22 26.17
C LEU A 57 -10.67 3.65 27.28
N ASP A 58 -11.78 4.31 27.55
CA ASP A 58 -12.80 3.81 28.47
C ASP A 58 -13.80 2.92 27.71
N GLU A 59 -14.22 1.82 28.33
CA GLU A 59 -15.12 0.81 27.72
C GLU A 59 -16.53 1.35 27.36
N ALA A 60 -16.78 2.64 27.58
CA ALA A 60 -18.06 3.31 27.39
C ALA A 60 -18.08 4.33 26.21
N GLY A 61 -17.01 4.42 25.42
CA GLY A 61 -16.92 5.42 24.36
C GLY A 61 -17.72 5.07 23.10
N GLU A 62 -18.92 5.63 22.94
CA GLU A 62 -19.74 5.56 21.69
C GLU A 62 -19.02 6.11 20.43
N ASN A 63 -17.78 6.57 20.58
CA ASN A 63 -17.00 7.27 19.57
C ASN A 63 -15.58 6.70 19.39
N LEU A 64 -15.25 5.57 20.01
CA LEU A 64 -13.97 4.88 19.80
C LEU A 64 -14.04 4.00 18.55
N LEU A 65 -12.95 4.01 17.78
CA LEU A 65 -12.72 3.09 16.67
C LEU A 65 -11.40 2.36 16.95
N LEU A 66 -11.51 1.07 17.24
CA LEU A 66 -10.38 0.19 17.45
C LEU A 66 -10.26 -0.74 16.24
N THR A 67 -9.21 -0.57 15.45
CA THR A 67 -8.95 -1.42 14.29
C THR A 67 -7.86 -2.43 14.61
N TYR A 68 -8.20 -3.72 14.62
CA TYR A 68 -7.26 -4.83 14.77
C TYR A 68 -7.14 -5.62 13.46
N ALA A 69 -6.15 -6.50 13.35
CA ALA A 69 -5.96 -7.35 12.19
C ALA A 69 -5.89 -8.83 12.58
N ASP A 70 -6.44 -9.69 11.73
CA ASP A 70 -6.32 -11.14 11.82
C ASP A 70 -6.18 -11.78 10.42
N ALA A 71 -6.37 -13.10 10.33
CA ALA A 71 -6.28 -13.86 9.08
C ALA A 71 -7.30 -13.43 8.01
N GLU A 72 -8.42 -12.83 8.40
CA GLU A 72 -9.49 -12.36 7.52
C GLU A 72 -9.30 -10.90 7.09
N GLY A 73 -8.42 -10.15 7.75
CA GLY A 73 -8.10 -8.76 7.42
C GLY A 73 -8.20 -7.82 8.61
N ALA A 74 -8.44 -6.54 8.33
CA ALA A 74 -8.67 -5.53 9.35
C ALA A 74 -10.13 -5.48 9.77
N HIS A 75 -10.37 -5.42 11.08
CA HIS A 75 -11.69 -5.35 11.70
C HIS A 75 -11.75 -4.14 12.61
N THR A 76 -12.88 -3.43 12.59
CA THR A 76 -13.09 -2.24 13.45
C THR A 76 -14.19 -2.53 14.46
N VAL A 77 -13.89 -2.32 15.73
CA VAL A 77 -14.80 -2.47 16.86
C VAL A 77 -14.83 -1.20 17.69
N HIS A 78 -15.81 -1.10 18.60
CA HIS A 78 -16.08 0.13 19.36
C HIS A 78 -15.63 0.05 20.82
N SER A 79 -15.25 -1.12 21.29
CA SER A 79 -14.74 -1.34 22.64
C SER A 79 -13.52 -2.26 22.68
N VAL A 80 -12.69 -2.11 23.73
CA VAL A 80 -11.50 -2.96 23.95
C VAL A 80 -11.89 -4.43 24.17
N SER A 81 -13.00 -4.66 24.87
CA SER A 81 -13.55 -6.00 25.10
C SER A 81 -13.89 -6.77 23.82
N GLU A 82 -14.23 -6.08 22.73
CA GLU A 82 -14.50 -6.70 21.42
C GLU A 82 -13.24 -7.08 20.64
N VAL A 83 -12.06 -6.61 21.05
CA VAL A 83 -10.79 -6.98 20.41
C VAL A 83 -10.36 -8.37 20.91
N PRO A 84 -10.19 -9.37 20.01
CA PRO A 84 -9.70 -10.70 20.37
C PRO A 84 -8.34 -10.65 21.06
N ALA A 85 -8.10 -11.51 22.05
CA ALA A 85 -6.88 -11.46 22.87
C ALA A 85 -5.59 -11.60 22.03
N GLU A 86 -5.66 -12.41 20.98
CA GLU A 86 -4.59 -12.65 20.00
C GLU A 86 -4.23 -11.41 19.16
N ALA A 87 -5.17 -10.48 18.96
CA ALA A 87 -4.99 -9.30 18.12
C ALA A 87 -4.68 -8.01 18.91
N ARG A 88 -4.62 -8.10 20.25
CA ARG A 88 -4.41 -6.97 21.16
C ARG A 88 -3.01 -6.36 21.12
N GLU A 89 -2.04 -7.01 20.51
CA GLU A 89 -0.66 -6.49 20.44
C GLU A 89 -0.55 -5.21 19.59
N TRP A 90 -1.38 -5.09 18.54
CA TRP A 90 -1.21 -4.05 17.52
C TRP A 90 -2.56 -3.49 17.05
N VAL A 91 -3.19 -2.71 17.91
CA VAL A 91 -4.53 -2.17 17.66
C VAL A 91 -4.45 -0.68 17.35
N ARG A 92 -4.91 -0.28 16.15
CA ARG A 92 -5.06 1.13 15.84
C ARG A 92 -6.22 1.70 16.66
N VAL A 93 -6.00 2.85 17.28
CA VAL A 93 -7.00 3.52 18.11
C VAL A 93 -7.28 4.92 17.57
N ASP A 94 -8.54 5.19 17.30
CA ASP A 94 -9.03 6.50 16.90
C ASP A 94 -10.25 6.88 17.73
N SER A 95 -10.50 8.19 17.80
CA SER A 95 -11.71 8.73 18.40
C SER A 95 -12.40 9.68 17.42
N LEU A 96 -13.70 9.47 17.21
CA LEU A 96 -14.56 10.30 16.37
C LEU A 96 -14.76 11.72 16.94
N THR A 97 -14.47 11.93 18.23
CA THR A 97 -14.59 13.24 18.89
C THR A 97 -13.33 14.09 18.80
N LEU A 98 -12.23 13.57 18.26
CA LEU A 98 -11.00 14.34 18.10
C LEU A 98 -11.17 15.45 17.06
N ALA A 99 -10.86 16.67 17.49
CA ALA A 99 -10.71 17.81 16.59
C ALA A 99 -9.56 17.56 15.60
N PRO A 100 -9.62 18.08 14.37
CA PRO A 100 -8.59 17.86 13.35
C PRO A 100 -7.16 18.15 13.81
N GLU A 101 -6.99 19.13 14.70
CA GLU A 101 -5.70 19.58 15.22
C GLU A 101 -5.12 18.61 16.27
N GLN A 102 -5.96 17.76 16.85
CA GLN A 102 -5.59 16.74 17.84
C GLN A 102 -5.33 15.37 17.19
N ARG A 103 -5.63 15.24 15.89
CA ARG A 103 -5.32 14.04 15.13
C ARG A 103 -3.82 14.02 14.80
N PRO A 104 -3.23 12.83 14.64
CA PRO A 104 -1.87 12.73 14.14
C PRO A 104 -1.71 13.49 12.83
N ALA A 105 -0.50 14.00 12.58
CA ALA A 105 -0.13 14.55 11.27
C ALA A 105 -0.48 13.56 10.14
N ASP A 106 -0.79 14.09 8.96
CA ASP A 106 -1.20 13.30 7.80
C ASP A 106 -0.32 12.07 7.60
N GLY A 107 -0.95 10.89 7.51
CA GLY A 107 -0.26 9.62 7.34
C GLY A 107 0.31 8.98 8.61
N ARG A 108 -0.05 9.45 9.82
CA ARG A 108 0.27 8.77 11.09
C ARG A 108 -0.98 8.25 11.81
N VAL A 109 -0.82 7.21 12.61
CA VAL A 109 -1.89 6.62 13.43
C VAL A 109 -1.39 6.26 14.82
N TYR A 110 -2.28 6.29 15.80
CA TYR A 110 -2.01 5.75 17.12
C TYR A 110 -2.22 4.24 17.10
N VAL A 111 -1.24 3.50 17.61
CA VAL A 111 -1.33 2.05 17.84
C VAL A 111 -1.10 1.77 19.31
N ALA A 112 -1.98 0.98 19.90
CA ALA A 112 -1.96 0.61 21.30
C ALA A 112 -1.73 -0.90 21.46
N ASP A 113 -0.88 -1.27 22.43
CA ASP A 113 -0.78 -2.63 22.95
C ASP A 113 -1.76 -2.81 24.12
N LEU A 114 -2.84 -3.55 23.86
CA LEU A 114 -3.97 -3.77 24.76
C LEU A 114 -3.86 -5.10 25.52
N ARG A 115 -2.70 -5.78 25.49
CA ARG A 115 -2.54 -7.08 26.18
C ARG A 115 -2.44 -6.96 27.70
N GLY A 116 -2.06 -5.78 28.20
CA GLY A 116 -1.91 -5.50 29.62
C GLY A 116 -3.21 -5.09 30.31
N ASN A 117 -3.27 -5.27 31.64
CA ASN A 117 -4.40 -4.83 32.48
C ASN A 117 -4.25 -3.38 32.99
N GLY A 118 -3.22 -2.66 32.54
CA GLY A 118 -2.92 -1.28 32.93
C GLY A 118 -3.17 -0.30 31.77
N PRO A 119 -2.78 0.98 31.90
CA PRO A 119 -2.83 1.92 30.79
C PRO A 119 -2.01 1.36 29.62
N PRO A 120 -2.59 1.28 28.40
CA PRO A 120 -1.92 0.63 27.29
C PRO A 120 -0.73 1.45 26.81
N ALA A 121 0.32 0.75 26.37
CA ALA A 121 1.45 1.40 25.74
C ALA A 121 1.05 1.85 24.35
N VAL A 122 1.15 3.15 24.08
CA VAL A 122 0.71 3.75 22.82
C VAL A 122 1.91 4.28 22.05
N ARG A 123 1.85 4.11 20.73
CA ARG A 123 2.86 4.57 19.79
C ARG A 123 2.21 5.32 18.65
N LEU A 124 2.90 6.34 18.15
CA LEU A 124 2.58 6.98 16.90
C LEU A 124 3.41 6.34 15.79
N VAL A 125 2.72 5.69 14.85
CA VAL A 125 3.34 4.94 13.75
C VAL A 125 2.92 5.53 12.39
N PRO A 126 3.73 5.40 11.34
CA PRO A 126 3.27 5.66 9.98
C PRO A 126 2.09 4.75 9.64
N ARG A 127 1.06 5.29 8.97
CA ARG A 127 -0.12 4.56 8.50
C ARG A 127 0.30 3.32 7.69
N ALA A 128 1.26 3.49 6.78
CA ALA A 128 1.82 2.39 5.98
C ALA A 128 2.42 1.25 6.82
N ALA A 129 3.00 1.54 7.99
CA ALA A 129 3.53 0.51 8.87
C ALA A 129 2.41 -0.31 9.55
N PHE A 130 1.29 0.34 9.87
CA PHE A 130 0.08 -0.36 10.32
C PHE A 130 -0.53 -1.19 9.19
N ASP A 131 -0.61 -0.64 7.98
CA ASP A 131 -1.18 -1.36 6.83
C ASP A 131 -0.33 -2.60 6.47
N ALA A 132 1.00 -2.47 6.49
CA ALA A 132 1.91 -3.61 6.33
C ALA A 132 1.77 -4.67 7.44
N HIS A 133 1.29 -4.30 8.64
CA HIS A 133 0.93 -5.26 9.69
C HIS A 133 -0.34 -6.03 9.31
N VAL A 134 -1.38 -5.34 8.82
CA VAL A 134 -2.64 -5.94 8.37
C VAL A 134 -2.40 -6.96 7.24
N GLU A 135 -1.59 -6.60 6.25
CA GLU A 135 -1.26 -7.49 5.11
C GLU A 135 -0.55 -8.77 5.55
N ARG A 136 0.30 -8.69 6.57
CA ARG A 136 1.02 -9.84 7.13
C ARG A 136 0.12 -10.71 7.99
N ALA A 137 -0.75 -10.10 8.80
CA ALA A 137 -1.72 -10.82 9.64
C ALA A 137 -2.72 -11.63 8.80
N SER A 138 -3.18 -11.04 7.68
CA SER A 138 -4.14 -11.64 6.77
C SER A 138 -3.54 -12.61 5.74
N GLY A 139 -2.21 -12.66 5.62
CA GLY A 139 -1.54 -13.42 4.55
C GLY A 139 -1.86 -12.91 3.14
N ALA A 140 -2.48 -11.73 3.01
CA ALA A 140 -2.93 -11.17 1.74
C ALA A 140 -1.77 -10.90 0.76
N GLY A 141 -0.55 -10.69 1.27
CA GLY A 141 0.67 -10.56 0.46
C GLY A 141 1.11 -11.83 -0.26
N ALA A 142 0.68 -13.02 0.18
CA ALA A 142 1.03 -14.30 -0.45
C ALA A 142 -0.03 -14.80 -1.46
N ALA A 143 -1.28 -14.34 -1.38
CA ALA A 143 -2.37 -14.79 -2.24
C ALA A 143 -2.49 -13.99 -3.56
N ALA A 144 -1.95 -12.76 -3.63
CA ALA A 144 -1.98 -11.95 -4.85
C ALA A 144 -0.87 -12.31 -5.88
N VAL A 145 0.08 -13.18 -5.52
CA VAL A 145 1.19 -13.61 -6.40
C VAL A 145 1.00 -15.06 -6.84
N ALA A 146 -0.16 -15.40 -7.40
CA ALA A 146 -0.33 -16.69 -8.08
C ALA A 146 -1.48 -16.71 -9.10
N THR A 147 -1.42 -15.84 -10.11
CA THR A 147 -1.75 -16.23 -11.51
C THR A 147 -1.29 -15.12 -12.45
N GLY A 148 -0.07 -15.28 -12.96
CA GLY A 148 0.42 -14.50 -14.08
C GLY A 148 -0.34 -14.86 -15.36
N GLY A 149 -1.26 -14.00 -15.75
CA GLY A 149 -1.76 -13.87 -17.12
C GLY A 149 -1.28 -12.54 -17.68
N THR A 150 -0.29 -12.56 -18.55
CA THR A 150 0.19 -11.37 -19.27
C THR A 150 -0.88 -10.86 -20.23
N GLY A 151 -1.57 -9.78 -19.85
CA GLY A 151 -2.46 -9.01 -20.69
C GLY A 151 -2.70 -7.62 -20.10
N GLY A 152 -1.96 -6.62 -20.61
CA GLY A 152 -2.15 -5.17 -20.48
C GLY A 152 -2.81 -4.59 -19.22
N THR A 153 -2.03 -3.82 -18.46
CA THR A 153 -2.41 -2.77 -17.49
C THR A 153 -3.90 -2.38 -17.42
N GLY A 154 -4.42 -2.39 -16.18
CA GLY A 154 -5.78 -2.01 -15.81
C GLY A 154 -6.18 -0.60 -16.24
N ASP A 155 -7.04 -0.55 -17.25
CA ASP A 155 -7.60 0.67 -17.83
C ASP A 155 -8.67 1.32 -16.95
N ILE A 156 -9.23 0.59 -15.98
CA ILE A 156 -10.39 1.02 -15.21
C ILE A 156 -10.11 0.82 -13.73
N VAL A 157 -10.30 1.88 -12.93
CA VAL A 157 -10.19 1.84 -11.47
C VAL A 157 -11.51 2.29 -10.86
N LEU A 158 -12.07 1.48 -9.98
CA LEU A 158 -13.24 1.80 -9.16
C LEU A 158 -12.78 2.17 -7.76
N TYR A 159 -12.89 3.43 -7.38
CA TYR A 159 -12.74 3.86 -6.00
C TYR A 159 -14.10 3.79 -5.30
N GLY A 160 -14.20 2.97 -4.26
CA GLY A 160 -15.45 2.75 -3.55
C GLY A 160 -15.25 2.35 -2.11
N ALA A 161 -16.30 1.87 -1.48
CA ALA A 161 -16.24 1.26 -0.16
C ALA A 161 -17.12 0.00 -0.14
N SER A 162 -16.82 -0.92 0.76
CA SER A 162 -17.52 -2.19 0.90
C SER A 162 -19.01 -2.03 1.25
N TRP A 163 -19.34 -1.06 2.08
CA TRP A 163 -20.71 -0.78 2.54
C TRP A 163 -21.55 -0.02 1.50
N CYS A 164 -20.92 0.64 0.53
CA CYS A 164 -21.57 1.52 -0.45
C CYS A 164 -22.39 0.74 -1.49
N GLY A 165 -23.72 0.95 -1.51
CA GLY A 165 -24.63 0.26 -2.42
C GLY A 165 -24.43 0.60 -3.91
N ALA A 166 -24.09 1.83 -4.25
CA ALA A 166 -23.77 2.22 -5.63
C ALA A 166 -22.43 1.62 -6.11
N CYS A 167 -21.47 1.45 -5.20
CA CYS A 167 -20.19 0.81 -5.48
C CYS A 167 -20.37 -0.68 -5.80
N ARG A 168 -21.24 -1.38 -5.04
CA ARG A 168 -21.62 -2.77 -5.36
C ARG A 168 -22.29 -2.91 -6.74
N GLN A 169 -23.13 -1.96 -7.13
CA GLN A 169 -23.75 -1.96 -8.46
C GLN A 169 -22.70 -1.78 -9.57
N ALA A 170 -21.71 -0.91 -9.36
CA ALA A 170 -20.61 -0.73 -10.30
C ALA A 170 -19.76 -2.01 -10.45
N ARG A 171 -19.41 -2.68 -9.35
CA ARG A 171 -18.68 -3.98 -9.37
C ARG A 171 -19.43 -5.03 -10.17
N GLN A 172 -20.71 -5.26 -9.86
CA GLN A 172 -21.54 -6.22 -10.57
C GLN A 172 -21.69 -5.90 -12.05
N PHE A 173 -21.75 -4.61 -12.41
CA PHE A 173 -21.77 -4.20 -13.80
C PHE A 173 -20.48 -4.61 -14.52
N PHE A 174 -19.31 -4.30 -13.95
CA PHE A 174 -18.03 -4.66 -14.56
C PHE A 174 -17.85 -6.18 -14.66
N GLU A 175 -18.20 -6.92 -13.60
CA GLU A 175 -18.15 -8.39 -13.59
C GLU A 175 -19.08 -9.01 -14.64
N ARG A 176 -20.33 -8.54 -14.73
CA ARG A 176 -21.32 -9.04 -15.70
C ARG A 176 -20.90 -8.80 -17.15
N GLU A 177 -20.28 -7.66 -17.43
CA GLU A 177 -19.82 -7.30 -18.76
C GLU A 177 -18.43 -7.87 -19.08
N GLY A 178 -17.79 -8.59 -18.13
CA GLY A 178 -16.45 -9.16 -18.31
C GLY A 178 -15.35 -8.09 -18.42
N ILE A 179 -15.59 -6.91 -17.86
CA ILE A 179 -14.67 -5.78 -17.91
C ILE A 179 -13.64 -5.94 -16.80
N ALA A 180 -12.36 -5.98 -17.16
CA ALA A 180 -11.28 -5.96 -16.17
C ALA A 180 -11.18 -4.57 -15.51
N PHE A 181 -11.17 -4.54 -14.18
CA PHE A 181 -11.03 -3.32 -13.39
C PHE A 181 -10.24 -3.57 -12.11
N VAL A 182 -9.69 -2.50 -11.56
CA VAL A 182 -9.07 -2.47 -10.24
C VAL A 182 -10.10 -1.94 -9.25
N ASP A 183 -10.49 -2.72 -8.26
CA ASP A 183 -11.31 -2.25 -7.14
C ASP A 183 -10.39 -1.66 -6.07
N ARG A 184 -10.60 -0.38 -5.75
CA ARG A 184 -9.88 0.34 -4.72
C ARG A 184 -10.85 0.74 -3.62
N ASP A 185 -10.74 0.10 -2.45
CA ASP A 185 -11.55 0.49 -1.30
C ASP A 185 -10.90 1.68 -0.60
N ILE A 186 -11.54 2.86 -0.64
CA ILE A 186 -10.96 4.09 -0.09
C ILE A 186 -10.82 4.09 1.44
N GLU A 187 -11.40 3.09 2.13
CA GLU A 187 -11.30 2.92 3.57
C GLU A 187 -10.27 1.85 3.95
N ARG A 188 -10.05 0.87 3.07
CA ARG A 188 -9.17 -0.29 3.33
C ARG A 188 -7.83 -0.21 2.61
N ASP A 189 -7.80 0.40 1.42
CA ASP A 189 -6.60 0.48 0.59
C ASP A 189 -5.81 1.76 0.90
N PRO A 190 -4.54 1.61 1.32
CA PRO A 190 -3.69 2.75 1.63
C PRO A 190 -3.50 3.66 0.42
N GLY A 191 -3.68 4.96 0.62
CA GLY A 191 -3.53 5.96 -0.44
C GLY A 191 -4.62 5.96 -1.51
N ALA A 192 -5.56 5.00 -1.52
CA ALA A 192 -6.63 4.97 -2.52
C ALA A 192 -7.52 6.22 -2.49
N ARG A 193 -7.79 6.75 -1.29
CA ARG A 193 -8.54 8.00 -1.14
C ARG A 193 -7.77 9.21 -1.66
N ASP A 194 -6.46 9.25 -1.44
CA ASP A 194 -5.60 10.34 -1.91
C ASP A 194 -5.39 10.27 -3.42
N GLU A 195 -5.20 9.07 -3.97
CA GLU A 195 -5.16 8.82 -5.41
C GLU A 195 -6.49 9.25 -6.06
N MET A 196 -7.63 8.83 -5.51
CA MET A 196 -8.97 9.24 -5.97
C MET A 196 -9.09 10.76 -5.99
N ASN A 197 -8.74 11.42 -4.89
CA ASN A 197 -8.85 12.88 -4.76
C ASN A 197 -7.88 13.61 -5.72
N ALA A 198 -6.66 13.11 -5.88
CA ALA A 198 -5.66 13.68 -6.78
C ALA A 198 -6.12 13.58 -8.24
N LYS A 199 -6.61 12.41 -8.65
CA LYS A 199 -7.15 12.17 -10.00
C LYS A 199 -8.38 13.02 -10.29
N ALA A 200 -9.30 13.12 -9.33
CA ALA A 200 -10.47 13.97 -9.48
C ALA A 200 -10.12 15.46 -9.61
N ARG A 201 -9.17 15.95 -8.80
CA ARG A 201 -8.65 17.31 -8.92
C ARG A 201 -7.99 17.56 -10.27
N ALA A 202 -7.17 16.64 -10.76
CA ALA A 202 -6.54 16.73 -12.07
C ALA A 202 -7.56 16.78 -13.22
N ALA A 203 -8.69 16.07 -13.07
CA ALA A 203 -9.81 16.10 -14.01
C ALA A 203 -10.75 17.32 -13.84
N GLY A 204 -10.51 18.17 -12.84
CA GLY A 204 -11.39 19.32 -12.53
C GLY A 204 -12.77 18.90 -12.02
N VAL A 205 -12.90 17.69 -11.47
CA VAL A 205 -14.17 17.13 -10.98
C VAL A 205 -14.19 17.17 -9.45
N ALA A 206 -15.26 17.72 -8.88
CA ALA A 206 -15.47 17.65 -7.44
C ALA A 206 -15.97 16.26 -7.04
N THR A 207 -15.28 15.60 -6.11
CA THR A 207 -15.72 14.33 -5.51
C THR A 207 -16.55 14.60 -4.28
N THR A 208 -17.87 14.57 -4.43
CA THR A 208 -18.83 14.71 -3.31
C THR A 208 -19.17 13.37 -2.65
N GLY A 209 -18.74 12.25 -3.23
CA GLY A 209 -18.99 10.92 -2.70
C GLY A 209 -18.42 9.81 -3.58
N ILE A 210 -18.68 8.57 -3.17
CA ILE A 210 -18.33 7.33 -3.87
C ILE A 210 -19.57 6.73 -4.55
N PRO A 211 -19.42 5.95 -5.63
CA PRO A 211 -18.16 5.55 -6.28
C PRO A 211 -17.53 6.66 -7.11
N VAL A 212 -16.21 6.63 -7.25
CA VAL A 212 -15.47 7.40 -8.27
C VAL A 212 -14.85 6.37 -9.21
N ILE A 213 -15.06 6.53 -10.52
CA ILE A 213 -14.61 5.57 -11.52
C ILE A 213 -13.67 6.28 -12.47
N ASP A 214 -12.43 5.81 -12.54
CA ASP A 214 -11.45 6.21 -13.53
C ASP A 214 -11.55 5.25 -14.72
N VAL A 215 -12.00 5.76 -15.87
CA VAL A 215 -12.03 5.01 -17.12
C VAL A 215 -10.99 5.62 -18.05
N ARG A 216 -9.79 5.03 -18.08
CA ARG A 216 -8.68 5.44 -18.94
C ARG A 216 -8.32 6.92 -18.79
N GLY A 217 -8.29 7.42 -17.55
CA GLY A 217 -8.02 8.82 -17.21
C GLY A 217 -9.26 9.72 -17.24
N THR A 218 -10.42 9.20 -17.67
CA THR A 218 -11.70 9.93 -17.57
C THR A 218 -12.37 9.63 -16.24
N ILE A 219 -12.46 10.65 -15.38
CA ILE A 219 -13.07 10.52 -14.05
C ILE A 219 -14.59 10.70 -14.11
N LEU A 220 -15.29 9.70 -13.59
CA LEU A 220 -16.72 9.71 -13.34
C LEU A 220 -16.99 9.71 -11.84
N THR A 221 -17.93 10.55 -11.41
CA THR A 221 -18.49 10.50 -10.06
C THR A 221 -19.86 9.84 -10.10
N GLY A 222 -20.08 8.88 -9.21
CA GLY A 222 -21.26 8.03 -9.19
C GLY A 222 -21.22 6.88 -10.20
N PHE A 223 -22.25 6.03 -10.14
CA PHE A 223 -22.45 4.93 -11.07
C PHE A 223 -23.50 5.32 -12.11
N ASP A 224 -23.10 5.37 -13.39
CA ASP A 224 -23.97 5.59 -14.55
C ASP A 224 -23.55 4.63 -15.66
N GLU A 225 -24.28 3.52 -15.78
CA GLU A 225 -24.04 2.45 -16.77
C GLU A 225 -23.97 2.98 -18.22
N GLY A 226 -24.86 3.91 -18.59
CA GLY A 226 -24.91 4.45 -19.95
C GLY A 226 -23.72 5.36 -20.27
N ARG A 227 -23.24 6.12 -19.28
CA ARG A 227 -22.03 6.95 -19.41
C ARG A 227 -20.78 6.08 -19.46
N ILE A 228 -20.69 5.05 -18.61
CA ILE A 228 -19.57 4.10 -18.61
C ILE A 228 -19.49 3.38 -19.96
N ARG A 229 -20.59 2.81 -20.45
CA ARG A 229 -20.61 2.13 -21.77
C ARG A 229 -20.17 3.05 -22.91
N ARG A 230 -20.57 4.32 -22.90
CA ARG A 230 -20.14 5.29 -23.92
C ARG A 230 -18.63 5.52 -23.89
N LEU A 231 -18.02 5.62 -22.71
CA LEU A 231 -16.56 5.78 -22.59
C LEU A 231 -15.81 4.53 -23.05
N LEU A 232 -16.36 3.35 -22.77
CA LEU A 232 -15.77 2.09 -23.21
C LEU A 232 -15.87 1.91 -24.74
N ALA A 233 -17.02 2.26 -25.33
CA ALA A 233 -17.26 2.17 -26.77
C ALA A 233 -16.49 3.23 -27.59
N ALA A 234 -16.15 4.38 -27.00
CA ALA A 234 -15.38 5.43 -27.66
C ALA A 234 -13.88 5.10 -27.85
N SER A 235 -13.40 3.98 -27.29
CA SER A 235 -12.02 3.50 -27.45
C SER A 235 -11.94 2.22 -28.29
N PRO A 236 -10.90 2.03 -29.12
CA PRO A 236 -10.83 0.94 -30.11
C PRO A 236 -10.72 -0.48 -29.53
N ALA A 237 -10.59 -0.65 -28.21
CA ALA A 237 -10.51 -1.96 -27.55
C ALA A 237 -11.86 -2.70 -27.47
N ALA A 238 -13.00 -1.98 -27.51
CA ALA A 238 -14.33 -2.59 -27.42
C ALA A 238 -14.76 -3.33 -28.70
N ALA A 239 -14.07 -3.16 -29.83
CA ALA A 239 -14.37 -3.89 -31.06
C ALA A 239 -13.90 -5.37 -31.03
N ALA A 240 -13.11 -5.77 -30.03
CA ALA A 240 -12.55 -7.12 -29.92
C ALA A 240 -13.38 -8.09 -29.04
N GLN A 241 -14.35 -7.58 -28.28
CA GLN A 241 -15.21 -8.38 -27.39
C GLN A 241 -16.64 -8.31 -27.94
N GLY A 242 -16.98 -9.28 -28.78
CA GLY A 242 -18.33 -9.43 -29.32
C GLY A 242 -19.38 -9.57 -28.21
N PRO A 243 -20.66 -9.29 -28.50
CA PRO A 243 -21.71 -9.22 -27.50
C PRO A 243 -21.82 -10.54 -26.71
N ALA A 244 -21.74 -10.45 -25.38
CA ALA A 244 -22.01 -11.56 -24.49
C ALA A 244 -23.44 -12.08 -24.73
N PRO A 245 -23.67 -13.41 -24.71
CA PRO A 245 -24.99 -13.98 -24.94
C PRO A 245 -25.94 -13.57 -23.81
N GLN A 246 -27.05 -12.92 -24.19
CA GLN A 246 -28.17 -12.65 -23.29
C GLN A 246 -28.86 -13.97 -22.94
N PRO A 247 -29.25 -14.19 -21.67
CA PRO A 247 -30.05 -15.36 -21.31
C PRO A 247 -31.41 -15.28 -22.03
N ILE A 248 -31.73 -16.37 -22.71
CA ILE A 248 -33.00 -16.64 -23.42
C ILE A 248 -34.20 -16.67 -22.50
#